data_AF-A0ABD3SGX5-F1
#
_entry.id   AF-A0ABD3SGX5-F1
#
_cell.length_a   1.000
_cell.length_b   1.000
_cell.length_c   1.000
_cell.angle_alpha   90.00
_cell.angle_beta   90.00
_cell.angle_gamma   90.00
#
_symmetry.space_group_name_H-M   'P 1'
#
loop_
_entity.id
_entity.type
_entity.pdbx_description
1 polymer ?
#
loop_
_entity_poly.entity_id
_entity_poly.type
_entity_poly.pdbx_seq_one_letter_code
_entity_poly.pdbx_strand_id
1 'polypeptide(L)'
;MMQLEFCMAYLNEHHKSDVLLPFIRAFSELGPKSVQKNMWMGGSYSIEDAEITCITSDNIRIVATIREGRKTTNESVTIALDGDPVLGMTKTFPTLPRIDPFILNRESMVPIDNFCRRFIRLCNIVKAYDATGKMIQLGVQLGGKGVGKLQSVRGRQQRLDFVNSFETIYQFQNMYRSGTSYFPILGSVVKLGPLEPWVAHQRRDLVNDGGEVYLPVFASETQPDGEVLMATFSS
;
A
#
# COMPACT_ATOMS: atom_id res chain seq x y z
N MET A 1 -9.98 -19.60 18.21
CA MET A 1 -11.12 -18.81 18.70
C MET A 1 -10.65 -17.39 19.05
N MET A 2 -9.78 -17.22 20.05
CA MET A 2 -9.22 -15.92 20.48
C MET A 2 -8.60 -15.04 19.36
N GLN A 3 -7.89 -15.64 18.39
CA GLN A 3 -7.25 -14.88 17.30
C GLN A 3 -8.25 -14.23 16.33
N LEU A 4 -9.35 -14.93 16.00
CA LEU A 4 -10.36 -14.42 15.07
C LEU A 4 -11.19 -13.32 15.72
N GLU A 5 -11.55 -13.50 16.99
CA GLU A 5 -12.23 -12.49 17.80
C GLU A 5 -11.39 -11.21 17.92
N PHE A 6 -10.08 -11.36 18.16
CA PHE A 6 -9.16 -10.24 18.16
C PHE A 6 -9.09 -9.54 16.80
N CYS A 7 -8.98 -10.29 15.70
CA CYS A 7 -8.98 -9.71 14.35
C CYS A 7 -10.27 -8.94 14.06
N MET A 8 -11.42 -9.51 14.43
CA MET A 8 -12.72 -8.85 14.27
C MET A 8 -12.78 -7.55 15.05
N ALA A 9 -12.43 -7.58 16.34
CA ALA A 9 -12.42 -6.39 17.19
C ALA A 9 -11.48 -5.31 16.63
N TYR A 10 -10.24 -5.70 16.30
CA TYR A 10 -9.23 -4.79 15.74
C TYR A 10 -9.70 -4.12 14.44
N LEU A 11 -10.27 -4.89 13.51
CA LEU A 11 -10.76 -4.36 12.23
C LEU A 11 -11.98 -3.45 12.42
N ASN A 12 -12.89 -3.80 13.32
CA ASN A 12 -14.07 -2.99 13.62
C ASN A 12 -13.72 -1.70 14.38
N GLU A 13 -12.65 -1.70 15.18
CA GLU A 13 -12.24 -0.52 15.94
C GLU A 13 -11.41 0.44 15.09
N HIS A 14 -10.50 -0.07 14.27
CA HIS A 14 -9.48 0.76 13.61
C HIS A 14 -9.62 0.86 12.10
N HIS A 15 -10.41 0.00 11.45
CA HIS A 15 -10.35 -0.15 9.99
C HIS A 15 -11.69 -0.06 9.24
N LYS A 16 -12.71 0.52 9.88
CA LYS A 16 -14.04 0.68 9.26
C LYS A 16 -14.00 1.52 7.98
N SER A 17 -13.40 2.71 8.05
CA SER A 17 -13.48 3.70 6.98
C SER A 17 -12.50 3.46 5.82
N ASP A 18 -11.30 2.99 6.12
CA ASP A 18 -10.19 2.78 5.19
C ASP A 18 -10.15 1.37 4.58
N VAL A 19 -10.77 0.37 5.23
CA VAL A 19 -10.82 -1.01 4.73
C VAL A 19 -12.25 -1.50 4.50
N LEU A 20 -13.10 -1.52 5.53
CA LEU A 20 -14.40 -2.20 5.44
C LEU A 20 -15.38 -1.52 4.49
N LEU A 21 -15.45 -0.19 4.51
CA LEU A 21 -16.29 0.57 3.58
C LEU A 21 -15.85 0.39 2.11
N PRO A 22 -14.55 0.52 1.76
CA PRO A 22 -14.06 0.16 0.43
C PRO A 22 -14.33 -1.29 0.04
N PHE A 23 -14.24 -2.23 0.97
CA PHE A 23 -14.53 -3.65 0.72
C PHE A 23 -15.98 -3.86 0.29
N ILE A 24 -16.93 -3.29 1.03
CA ILE A 24 -18.35 -3.36 0.66
C ILE A 24 -18.56 -2.75 -0.73
N ARG A 25 -17.92 -1.62 -1.03
CA ARG A 25 -18.03 -0.97 -2.34
C ARG A 25 -17.46 -1.83 -3.46
N ALA A 26 -16.35 -2.52 -3.26
CA ALA A 26 -15.67 -3.26 -4.31
C ALA A 26 -16.25 -4.67 -4.55
N PHE A 27 -16.59 -5.37 -3.46
CA PHE A 27 -16.87 -6.81 -3.48
C PHE A 27 -18.34 -7.15 -3.24
N SER A 28 -19.25 -6.18 -3.32
CA SER A 28 -20.68 -6.42 -3.17
C SER A 28 -21.52 -5.60 -4.15
N GLU A 29 -22.75 -6.03 -4.36
CA GLU A 29 -23.74 -5.34 -5.18
C GLU A 29 -24.13 -3.95 -4.64
N LEU A 30 -23.76 -3.63 -3.39
CA LEU A 30 -23.98 -2.30 -2.81
C LEU A 30 -23.12 -1.22 -3.49
N GLY A 31 -21.95 -1.59 -4.03
CA GLY A 31 -21.09 -0.68 -4.80
C GLY A 31 -21.76 -0.20 -6.08
N PRO A 32 -22.11 -1.11 -7.01
CA PRO A 32 -22.84 -0.77 -8.23
C PRO A 32 -24.16 -0.04 -7.95
N LYS A 33 -24.92 -0.50 -6.94
CA LYS A 33 -26.17 0.14 -6.52
C LYS A 33 -25.94 1.58 -6.07
N SER A 34 -24.89 1.84 -5.30
CA SER A 34 -24.49 3.20 -4.88
C SER A 34 -24.16 4.09 -6.07
N VAL A 35 -23.38 3.59 -7.03
CA VAL A 35 -23.06 4.34 -8.26
C VAL A 35 -24.32 4.65 -9.06
N GLN A 36 -25.19 3.67 -9.26
CA GLN A 36 -26.43 3.82 -10.02
C GLN A 36 -27.39 4.85 -9.39
N LYS A 37 -27.60 4.76 -8.07
CA LYS A 37 -28.50 5.66 -7.34
C LYS A 37 -27.96 7.09 -7.32
N ASN A 38 -26.65 7.25 -7.16
CA ASN A 38 -26.01 8.56 -7.15
C ASN A 38 -25.78 9.18 -8.53
N MET A 39 -26.08 8.48 -9.63
CA MET A 39 -25.84 8.96 -11.01
C MET A 39 -26.57 10.27 -11.32
N TRP A 40 -27.77 10.46 -10.77
CA TRP A 40 -28.61 11.65 -11.03
C TRP A 40 -28.62 12.65 -9.88
N MET A 41 -28.38 12.17 -8.65
CA MET A 41 -28.33 13.00 -7.45
C MET A 41 -27.30 12.43 -6.48
N GLY A 42 -26.15 13.11 -6.40
CA GLY A 42 -25.08 12.73 -5.48
C GLY A 42 -25.55 12.71 -4.02
N GLY A 43 -25.16 11.67 -3.28
CA GLY A 43 -25.50 11.52 -1.86
C GLY A 43 -26.90 10.96 -1.59
N SER A 44 -27.66 10.58 -2.63
CA SER A 44 -28.95 9.91 -2.46
C SER A 44 -28.83 8.51 -1.88
N TYR A 45 -27.65 7.88 -2.04
CA TYR A 45 -27.31 6.59 -1.45
C TYR A 45 -25.90 6.62 -0.86
N SER A 46 -25.75 6.35 0.43
CA SER A 46 -24.46 6.25 1.11
C SER A 46 -24.35 4.98 1.94
N ILE A 47 -23.15 4.38 1.92
CA ILE A 47 -22.76 3.32 2.85
C ILE A 47 -22.01 4.05 3.97
N GLU A 48 -22.65 4.18 5.14
CA GLU A 48 -22.20 5.04 6.23
C GLU A 48 -21.30 4.33 7.22
N ASP A 49 -21.59 3.05 7.51
CA ASP A 49 -20.83 2.24 8.46
C ASP A 49 -20.74 0.79 7.98
N ALA A 50 -19.78 0.07 8.55
CA ALA A 50 -19.50 -1.32 8.26
C ALA A 50 -18.97 -2.02 9.51
N GLU A 51 -19.49 -3.22 9.79
CA GLU A 51 -19.05 -4.02 10.93
C GLU A 51 -18.88 -5.49 10.53
N ILE A 52 -17.70 -6.05 10.77
CA ILE A 52 -17.46 -7.48 10.63
C ILE A 52 -18.20 -8.21 11.74
N THR A 53 -19.06 -9.14 11.36
CA THR A 53 -19.82 -10.00 12.27
C THR A 53 -19.28 -11.43 12.33
N CYS A 54 -18.53 -11.86 11.31
CA CYS A 54 -17.94 -13.20 11.26
C CYS A 54 -16.74 -13.25 10.32
N ILE A 55 -15.70 -13.98 10.72
CA ILE A 55 -14.56 -14.35 9.88
C ILE A 55 -14.47 -15.87 9.82
N THR A 56 -14.38 -16.42 8.62
CA THR A 56 -14.09 -17.84 8.37
C THR A 56 -12.77 -18.00 7.63
N SER A 57 -12.38 -19.24 7.31
CA SER A 57 -11.19 -19.54 6.51
C SER A 57 -11.20 -18.90 5.11
N ASP A 58 -12.40 -18.65 4.58
CA ASP A 58 -12.60 -18.31 3.18
C ASP A 58 -13.42 -17.05 2.96
N ASN A 59 -14.13 -16.57 3.99
CA ASN A 59 -15.04 -15.45 3.85
C ASN A 59 -15.01 -14.55 5.09
N ILE A 60 -15.36 -13.29 4.87
CA ILE A 60 -15.73 -12.35 5.92
C ILE A 60 -17.19 -11.95 5.71
N ARG A 61 -17.94 -11.82 6.80
CA ARG A 61 -19.29 -11.28 6.80
C ARG A 61 -19.30 -9.90 7.43
N ILE A 62 -19.84 -8.95 6.70
CA ILE A 62 -19.91 -7.54 7.09
C ILE A 62 -21.37 -7.11 7.07
N VAL A 63 -21.83 -6.46 8.13
CA VAL A 63 -23.11 -5.74 8.12
C VAL A 63 -22.81 -4.29 7.77
N ALA A 64 -23.42 -3.81 6.69
CA ALA A 64 -23.29 -2.46 6.19
C ALA A 64 -24.51 -1.63 6.59
N THR A 65 -24.27 -0.44 7.16
CA THR A 65 -25.32 0.55 7.43
C THR A 65 -25.45 1.46 6.22
N ILE A 66 -26.64 1.52 5.64
CA ILE A 66 -26.92 2.20 4.38
C ILE A 66 -27.95 3.29 4.62
N ARG A 67 -27.69 4.49 4.12
CA ARG A 67 -28.66 5.59 4.08
C ARG A 67 -29.11 5.84 2.66
N GLU A 68 -30.41 5.74 2.43
CA GLU A 68 -31.08 6.11 1.17
C GLU A 68 -32.12 7.20 1.46
N GLY A 69 -31.78 8.45 1.15
CA GLY A 69 -32.57 9.62 1.56
C GLY A 69 -32.71 9.73 3.09
N ARG A 70 -33.93 9.55 3.61
CA ARG A 70 -34.22 9.58 5.05
C ARG A 70 -34.26 8.19 5.70
N LYS A 71 -34.12 7.12 4.93
CA LYS A 71 -34.23 5.75 5.41
C LYS A 71 -32.85 5.18 5.68
N THR A 72 -32.67 4.58 6.85
CA THR A 72 -31.48 3.81 7.19
C THR A 72 -31.81 2.34 7.26
N THR A 73 -30.99 1.49 6.64
CA THR A 73 -31.16 0.03 6.63
C THR A 73 -29.82 -0.66 6.82
N ASN A 74 -29.84 -1.84 7.42
CA ASN A 74 -28.67 -2.70 7.53
C ASN A 74 -28.78 -3.83 6.51
N GLU A 75 -27.73 -4.03 5.70
CA GLU A 75 -27.64 -5.15 4.76
C GLU A 75 -26.40 -5.99 5.09
N SER A 76 -26.55 -7.31 5.06
CA SER A 76 -25.46 -8.26 5.32
C SER A 76 -24.78 -8.65 4.02
N VAL A 77 -23.46 -8.56 3.99
CA VAL A 77 -22.60 -8.81 2.84
C VAL A 77 -21.60 -9.90 3.21
N THR A 78 -21.44 -10.90 2.33
CA THR A 78 -20.38 -11.91 2.45
C THR A 78 -19.34 -11.68 1.36
N ILE A 79 -18.08 -11.53 1.76
CA ILE A 79 -16.95 -11.29 0.85
C ILE A 79 -16.01 -12.48 0.96
N ALA A 80 -15.72 -13.10 -0.20
CA ALA A 80 -14.71 -14.16 -0.29
C ALA A 80 -13.31 -13.56 -0.16
N LEU A 81 -12.43 -14.21 0.61
CA LEU A 81 -11.04 -13.79 0.81
C LEU A 81 -10.20 -13.85 -0.50
N ASP A 82 -10.59 -14.73 -1.43
CA ASP A 82 -10.06 -14.76 -2.82
C ASP A 82 -10.97 -14.05 -3.83
N GLY A 83 -11.92 -13.26 -3.34
CA GLY A 83 -12.88 -12.55 -4.17
C GLY A 83 -12.22 -11.55 -5.12
N ASP A 84 -12.86 -11.35 -6.25
CA ASP A 84 -12.56 -10.30 -7.20
C ASP A 84 -13.65 -9.22 -7.12
N PRO A 85 -13.38 -7.97 -7.52
CA PRO A 85 -14.42 -6.95 -7.58
C PRO A 85 -15.65 -7.42 -8.37
N VAL A 86 -16.84 -7.06 -7.91
CA VAL A 86 -18.07 -7.38 -8.64
C VAL A 86 -18.07 -6.68 -10.00
N LEU A 87 -18.80 -7.24 -10.98
CA LEU A 87 -18.72 -6.82 -12.39
C LEU A 87 -18.92 -5.30 -12.57
N GLY A 88 -19.86 -4.71 -11.84
CA GLY A 88 -20.14 -3.26 -11.88
C GLY A 88 -19.03 -2.37 -11.33
N MET A 89 -18.01 -2.94 -10.67
CA MET A 89 -16.92 -2.21 -10.01
C MET A 89 -15.52 -2.52 -10.58
N THR A 90 -15.42 -3.46 -11.52
CA THR A 90 -14.15 -3.87 -12.18
C THR A 90 -13.40 -2.73 -12.88
N LYS A 91 -14.10 -1.68 -13.32
CA LYS A 91 -13.47 -0.49 -13.90
C LYS A 91 -12.77 0.39 -12.86
N THR A 92 -13.24 0.36 -11.61
CA THR A 92 -12.75 1.19 -10.51
C THR A 92 -11.68 0.46 -9.71
N PHE A 93 -11.87 -0.85 -9.49
CA PHE A 93 -10.99 -1.69 -8.72
C PHE A 93 -10.39 -2.78 -9.61
N PRO A 94 -9.05 -2.91 -9.66
CA PRO A 94 -8.40 -3.93 -10.47
C PRO A 94 -8.59 -5.32 -9.85
N THR A 95 -8.57 -6.34 -10.70
CA THR A 95 -8.38 -7.72 -10.25
C THR A 95 -6.90 -7.98 -10.03
N LEU A 96 -6.54 -8.60 -8.91
CA LEU A 96 -5.17 -9.06 -8.63
C LEU A 96 -5.08 -10.59 -8.72
N PRO A 97 -3.90 -11.17 -9.01
CA PRO A 97 -3.72 -12.62 -8.98
C PRO A 97 -4.15 -13.20 -7.64
N ARG A 98 -4.84 -14.35 -7.65
CA ARG A 98 -5.18 -15.08 -6.43
C ARG A 98 -3.91 -15.65 -5.80
N ILE A 99 -3.95 -15.83 -4.49
CA ILE A 99 -2.83 -16.46 -3.79
C ILE A 99 -2.94 -17.96 -3.99
N ASP A 100 -1.89 -18.56 -4.55
CA ASP A 100 -1.85 -19.99 -4.83
C ASP A 100 -2.01 -20.78 -3.50
N PRO A 101 -3.05 -21.63 -3.37
CA PRO A 101 -3.25 -22.48 -2.19
C PRO A 101 -2.05 -23.37 -1.87
N PHE A 102 -1.30 -23.84 -2.87
CA PHE A 102 -0.10 -24.64 -2.66
C PHE A 102 1.02 -23.80 -2.03
N ILE A 103 1.17 -22.54 -2.44
CA ILE A 103 2.15 -21.63 -1.84
C ILE A 103 1.73 -21.28 -0.41
N LEU A 104 0.45 -20.95 -0.19
CA LEU A 104 -0.12 -20.69 1.14
C LEU A 104 0.18 -21.83 2.12
N ASN A 105 -0.23 -23.05 1.76
CA ASN A 105 -0.07 -24.23 2.61
C ASN A 105 1.40 -24.62 2.84
N ARG A 106 2.29 -24.33 1.89
CA ARG A 106 3.72 -24.61 2.02
C ARG A 106 4.46 -23.56 2.86
N GLU A 107 4.11 -22.29 2.74
CA GLU A 107 4.82 -21.18 3.39
C GLU A 107 4.42 -21.01 4.86
N SER A 108 3.20 -21.37 5.23
CA SER A 108 2.75 -21.40 6.62
C SER A 108 1.58 -22.34 6.84
N MET A 109 1.68 -23.18 7.87
CA MET A 109 0.53 -23.97 8.35
C MET A 109 -0.34 -23.19 9.33
N VAL A 110 -0.03 -21.92 9.62
CA VAL A 110 -0.78 -21.14 10.61
C VAL A 110 -1.96 -20.45 9.92
N PRO A 111 -3.22 -20.69 10.37
CA PRO A 111 -4.41 -20.11 9.73
C PRO A 111 -4.39 -18.59 9.60
N ILE A 112 -3.78 -17.89 10.57
CA ILE A 112 -3.68 -16.43 10.55
C ILE A 112 -2.83 -15.92 9.38
N ASP A 113 -1.81 -16.67 8.96
CA ASP A 113 -0.97 -16.27 7.83
C ASP A 113 -1.74 -16.32 6.52
N ASN A 114 -2.56 -17.36 6.37
CA ASN A 114 -3.43 -17.51 5.20
C ASN A 114 -4.48 -16.39 5.15
N PHE A 115 -5.10 -16.09 6.30
CA PHE A 115 -6.03 -14.99 6.42
C PHE A 115 -5.37 -13.65 6.06
N CYS A 116 -4.28 -13.27 6.74
CA CYS A 116 -3.64 -11.98 6.54
C CYS A 116 -3.17 -11.79 5.09
N ARG A 117 -2.60 -12.83 4.45
CA ARG A 117 -2.16 -12.75 3.05
C ARG A 117 -3.32 -12.48 2.09
N ARG A 118 -4.40 -13.26 2.19
CA ARG A 118 -5.60 -13.08 1.33
C ARG A 118 -6.27 -11.73 1.62
N PHE A 119 -6.33 -11.33 2.89
CA PHE A 119 -6.86 -10.03 3.30
C PHE A 119 -6.02 -8.86 2.76
N ILE A 120 -4.69 -8.93 2.81
CA ILE A 120 -3.78 -7.94 2.21
C ILE A 120 -4.01 -7.81 0.71
N ARG A 121 -4.25 -8.92 -0.01
CA ARG A 121 -4.64 -8.88 -1.42
C ARG A 121 -5.92 -8.07 -1.61
N LEU A 122 -6.95 -8.30 -0.79
CA LEU A 122 -8.19 -7.51 -0.86
C LEU A 122 -7.93 -6.03 -0.56
N CYS A 123 -7.09 -5.69 0.44
CA CYS A 123 -6.67 -4.32 0.71
C CYS A 123 -6.00 -3.66 -0.51
N ASN A 124 -5.13 -4.37 -1.20
CA ASN A 124 -4.46 -3.85 -2.41
C ASN A 124 -5.45 -3.58 -3.55
N ILE A 125 -6.46 -4.43 -3.73
CA ILE A 125 -7.52 -4.23 -4.73
C ILE A 125 -8.27 -2.93 -4.46
N VAL A 126 -8.61 -2.64 -3.20
CA VAL A 126 -9.32 -1.41 -2.82
C VAL A 126 -8.40 -0.22 -2.56
N LYS A 127 -7.09 -0.35 -2.81
CA LYS A 127 -6.06 0.68 -2.60
C LYS A 127 -5.90 1.11 -1.13
N ALA A 128 -6.23 0.25 -0.18
CA ALA A 128 -6.01 0.45 1.25
C ALA A 128 -4.56 0.12 1.65
N TYR A 129 -3.59 0.75 1.00
CA TYR A 129 -2.16 0.41 1.14
C TYR A 129 -1.65 0.61 2.57
N ASP A 130 -2.09 1.68 3.25
CA ASP A 130 -1.69 1.97 4.63
C ASP A 130 -2.15 0.90 5.64
N ALA A 131 -3.25 0.21 5.32
CA ALA A 131 -3.75 -0.89 6.14
C ALA A 131 -2.90 -2.16 5.98
N THR A 132 -2.23 -2.36 4.84
CA THR A 132 -1.48 -3.60 4.57
C THR A 132 -0.35 -3.84 5.57
N GLY A 133 0.42 -2.80 5.93
CA GLY A 133 1.47 -2.89 6.94
C GLY A 133 0.92 -3.28 8.31
N LYS A 134 -0.23 -2.74 8.68
CA LYS A 134 -0.93 -3.07 9.94
C LYS A 134 -1.45 -4.52 9.93
N MET A 135 -1.93 -5.01 8.78
CA MET A 135 -2.33 -6.42 8.64
C MET A 135 -1.15 -7.38 8.78
N ILE A 136 0.03 -7.00 8.31
CA ILE A 136 1.26 -7.78 8.52
C ILE A 136 1.64 -7.80 10.00
N GLN A 137 1.61 -6.64 10.68
CA GLN A 137 1.88 -6.54 12.11
C GLN A 137 0.89 -7.38 12.94
N LEU A 138 -0.41 -7.30 12.62
CA LEU A 138 -1.45 -8.12 13.22
C LEU A 138 -1.14 -9.61 13.09
N GLY A 139 -0.80 -10.06 11.88
CA GLY A 139 -0.41 -11.44 11.63
C GLY A 139 0.78 -11.90 12.48
N VAL A 140 1.82 -11.08 12.58
CA VAL A 140 3.01 -11.37 13.41
C VAL A 140 2.65 -11.42 14.90
N GLN A 141 1.88 -10.45 15.41
CA GLN A 141 1.46 -10.39 16.82
C GLN A 141 0.63 -11.60 17.24
N LEU A 142 -0.19 -12.12 16.33
CA LEU A 142 -1.00 -13.30 16.56
C LEU A 142 -0.23 -14.61 16.38
N GLY A 143 1.10 -14.56 16.26
CA GLY A 143 1.97 -15.74 16.17
C GLY A 143 2.21 -16.25 14.76
N GLY A 144 1.88 -15.44 13.75
CA GLY A 144 2.15 -15.71 12.36
C GLY A 144 3.66 -15.73 12.06
N LYS A 145 4.12 -16.74 11.30
CA LYS A 145 5.56 -16.95 11.01
C LYS A 145 5.93 -16.62 9.56
N GLY A 146 4.92 -16.34 8.73
CA GLY A 146 5.06 -16.15 7.29
C GLY A 146 4.41 -14.88 6.74
N VAL A 147 3.58 -14.14 7.48
CA VAL A 147 2.80 -13.01 6.94
C VAL A 147 3.66 -11.93 6.26
N GLY A 148 4.84 -11.65 6.83
CA GLY A 148 5.80 -10.68 6.29
C GLY A 148 6.87 -11.28 5.38
N LYS A 149 6.81 -12.58 5.05
CA LYS A 149 7.76 -13.17 4.10
C LYS A 149 7.37 -12.74 2.69
N LEU A 150 8.01 -11.67 2.22
CA LEU A 150 8.18 -11.41 0.79
C LEU A 150 8.64 -12.72 0.12
N GLN A 151 8.12 -13.03 -1.07
CA GLN A 151 8.51 -14.23 -1.82
C GLN A 151 10.01 -14.45 -1.65
N SER A 152 10.38 -15.62 -1.11
CA SER A 152 11.77 -15.97 -0.94
C SER A 152 12.39 -16.05 -2.33
N VAL A 153 12.96 -14.94 -2.80
CA VAL A 153 13.82 -14.94 -3.96
C VAL A 153 15.06 -15.75 -3.56
N ARG A 154 15.16 -16.97 -4.10
CA ARG A 154 16.12 -17.98 -3.64
C ARG A 154 17.48 -17.72 -4.30
N GLY A 155 18.49 -17.53 -3.48
CA GLY A 155 19.85 -17.27 -3.96
C GLY A 155 20.15 -15.78 -4.13
N ARG A 156 21.43 -15.43 -3.93
CA ARG A 156 21.93 -14.05 -3.94
C ARG A 156 21.65 -13.35 -5.27
N GLN A 157 21.86 -14.05 -6.39
CA GLN A 157 21.69 -13.46 -7.72
C GLN A 157 20.24 -13.08 -7.99
N GLN A 158 19.29 -14.00 -7.73
CA GLN A 158 17.88 -13.71 -7.93
C GLN A 158 17.42 -12.53 -7.05
N ARG A 159 17.93 -12.40 -5.81
CA ARG A 159 17.61 -11.26 -4.94
C ARG A 159 18.10 -9.94 -5.53
N LEU A 160 19.30 -9.95 -6.11
CA LEU A 160 19.83 -8.79 -6.82
C LEU A 160 18.96 -8.51 -8.06
N ASP A 161 18.59 -9.52 -8.83
CA ASP A 161 17.75 -9.37 -10.03
C ASP A 161 16.35 -8.83 -9.69
N PHE A 162 15.75 -9.28 -8.58
CA PHE A 162 14.47 -8.77 -8.08
C PHE A 162 14.58 -7.35 -7.58
N VAL A 163 15.61 -7.02 -6.80
CA VAL A 163 15.88 -5.63 -6.37
C VAL A 163 16.13 -4.72 -7.58
N ASN A 164 16.86 -5.22 -8.59
CA ASN A 164 17.13 -4.51 -9.83
C ASN A 164 15.90 -4.39 -10.76
N SER A 165 14.82 -5.12 -10.49
CA SER A 165 13.54 -4.97 -11.22
C SER A 165 12.68 -3.82 -10.71
N PHE A 166 12.99 -3.27 -9.54
CA PHE A 166 12.28 -2.09 -9.03
C PHE A 166 12.86 -0.84 -9.67
N GLU A 167 11.99 -0.06 -10.29
CA GLU A 167 12.35 1.28 -10.72
C GLU A 167 12.26 2.24 -9.54
N THR A 168 13.29 3.07 -9.37
CA THR A 168 13.23 4.19 -8.43
C THR A 168 12.20 5.20 -8.92
N ILE A 169 11.08 5.31 -8.20
CA ILE A 169 10.00 6.26 -8.53
C ILE A 169 10.11 7.58 -7.75
N TYR A 170 10.84 7.59 -6.63
CA TYR A 170 11.14 8.77 -5.83
C TYR A 170 12.47 8.56 -5.10
N GLN A 171 13.35 9.57 -5.11
CA GLN A 171 14.61 9.51 -4.38
C GLN A 171 15.06 10.90 -3.94
N PHE A 172 15.66 10.96 -2.76
CA PHE A 172 16.43 12.10 -2.28
C PHE A 172 17.69 11.56 -1.59
N GLN A 173 18.86 11.98 -2.07
CA GLN A 173 20.13 11.52 -1.52
C GLN A 173 21.10 12.69 -1.38
N ASN A 174 21.60 12.90 -0.15
CA ASN A 174 22.67 13.87 0.10
C ASN A 174 24.02 13.33 -0.36
N MET A 175 24.85 14.22 -0.89
CA MET A 175 26.22 13.92 -1.28
C MET A 175 27.21 14.53 -0.30
N TYR A 176 28.28 13.78 -0.05
CA TYR A 176 29.29 14.09 0.96
C TYR A 176 30.69 13.97 0.36
N ARG A 177 31.64 14.77 0.84
CA ARG A 177 33.05 14.71 0.44
C ARG A 177 33.81 13.61 1.22
N SER A 178 33.60 12.33 0.88
CA SER A 178 34.36 11.13 1.29
C SER A 178 34.81 10.96 2.77
N GLY A 179 34.25 9.98 3.50
CA GLY A 179 34.77 9.44 4.79
C GLY A 179 33.66 9.24 5.85
N THR A 180 33.99 8.98 7.12
CA THR A 180 33.04 8.83 8.26
C THR A 180 33.28 9.78 9.46
N SER A 181 34.07 10.85 9.32
CA SER A 181 34.16 11.94 10.30
C SER A 181 34.00 13.33 9.65
N TYR A 182 32.91 14.04 10.00
CA TYR A 182 32.64 15.45 9.69
C TYR A 182 32.49 15.87 8.20
N PHE A 183 31.47 15.36 7.48
CA PHE A 183 31.26 15.73 6.06
C PHE A 183 30.37 16.94 5.86
N PRO A 184 30.87 18.04 5.25
CA PRO A 184 29.98 19.04 4.68
C PRO A 184 29.16 18.42 3.54
N ILE A 185 27.86 18.70 3.53
CA ILE A 185 26.95 18.31 2.44
C ILE A 185 27.38 19.09 1.20
N LEU A 186 27.70 18.39 0.12
CA LEU A 186 28.05 19.01 -1.16
C LEU A 186 26.82 19.39 -1.99
N GLY A 187 25.71 18.69 -1.75
CA GLY A 187 24.52 18.81 -2.58
C GLY A 187 23.60 17.62 -2.39
N SER A 188 22.60 17.51 -3.27
CA SER A 188 21.64 16.40 -3.28
C SER A 188 21.33 15.92 -4.68
N VAL A 189 20.92 14.66 -4.81
CA VAL A 189 20.33 14.10 -6.02
C VAL A 189 18.90 13.73 -5.74
N VAL A 190 17.99 14.17 -6.59
CA VAL A 190 16.54 14.05 -6.39
C VAL A 190 15.89 13.46 -7.62
N LYS A 191 14.91 12.57 -7.42
CA LYS A 191 13.92 12.17 -8.42
C LYS A 191 12.55 12.37 -7.79
N LEU A 192 11.74 13.27 -8.35
CA LEU A 192 10.47 13.70 -7.76
C LEU A 192 9.27 12.84 -8.20
N GLY A 193 9.45 12.03 -9.24
CA GLY A 193 8.41 11.15 -9.75
C GLY A 193 8.96 10.17 -10.79
N PRO A 194 8.17 9.16 -11.19
CA PRO A 194 8.59 8.13 -12.13
C PRO A 194 8.96 8.71 -13.51
N LEU A 195 8.20 9.71 -13.99
CA LEU A 195 8.41 10.39 -15.27
C LEU A 195 9.31 11.63 -15.17
N GLU A 196 9.68 12.03 -13.96
CA GLU A 196 10.49 13.22 -13.73
C GLU A 196 11.99 12.86 -13.84
N PRO A 197 12.82 13.77 -14.39
CA PRO A 197 14.25 13.54 -14.49
C PRO A 197 14.89 13.48 -13.10
N TRP A 198 16.03 12.81 -13.03
CA TRP A 198 16.97 12.96 -11.93
C TRP A 198 17.58 14.34 -11.99
N VAL A 199 17.59 15.06 -10.87
CA VAL A 199 18.18 16.40 -10.76
C VAL A 199 19.19 16.43 -9.63
N ALA A 200 20.41 16.80 -9.95
CA ALA A 200 21.47 17.04 -8.98
C ALA A 200 21.52 18.53 -8.63
N HIS A 201 21.53 18.83 -7.33
CA HIS A 201 21.63 20.16 -6.78
C HIS A 201 22.95 20.33 -6.05
N GLN A 202 23.65 21.44 -6.29
CA GLN A 202 24.85 21.84 -5.56
C GLN A 202 24.44 22.74 -4.40
N ARG A 203 24.92 22.41 -3.20
CA ARG A 203 24.80 23.32 -2.06
C ARG A 203 25.78 24.47 -2.26
N ARG A 204 25.31 25.70 -2.09
CA ARG A 204 26.14 26.90 -1.99
C ARG A 204 25.78 27.66 -0.72
N ASP A 205 26.80 28.09 0.00
CA ASP A 205 26.62 28.92 1.19
C ASP A 205 26.45 30.38 0.75
N LEU A 206 25.49 31.08 1.36
CA LEU A 206 25.27 32.50 1.13
C LEU A 206 26.28 33.34 1.93
N VAL A 207 26.64 34.51 1.41
CA VAL A 207 27.58 35.44 2.05
C VAL A 207 26.98 35.93 3.38
N ASN A 208 27.83 36.15 4.40
CA ASN A 208 27.46 36.68 5.72
C ASN A 208 26.45 35.83 6.50
N ASP A 209 26.60 34.50 6.48
CA ASP A 209 25.79 33.57 7.28
C ASP A 209 24.29 33.61 6.94
N GLY A 210 23.95 34.03 5.72
CA GLY A 210 22.58 34.16 5.22
C GLY A 210 21.87 32.82 4.95
N GLY A 211 22.50 31.68 5.27
CA GLY A 211 21.98 30.34 5.06
C GLY A 211 22.59 29.60 3.85
N GLU A 212 21.94 28.52 3.43
CA GLU A 212 22.36 27.67 2.32
C GLU A 212 21.30 27.64 1.21
N VAL A 213 21.75 27.55 -0.04
CA VAL A 213 20.87 27.37 -1.21
C VAL A 213 21.31 26.15 -2.03
N TYR A 214 20.34 25.45 -2.61
CA TYR A 214 20.56 24.28 -3.46
C TYR A 214 20.22 24.66 -4.90
N LEU A 215 21.24 24.75 -5.75
CA LEU A 215 21.08 25.13 -7.15
C LEU A 215 21.13 23.89 -8.05
N PRO A 216 20.18 23.69 -8.97
CA PRO A 216 20.25 22.58 -9.91
C PRO A 216 21.45 22.77 -10.84
N VAL A 217 22.30 21.76 -10.93
CA VAL A 217 23.54 21.79 -11.72
C VAL A 217 23.58 20.70 -12.80
N PHE A 218 22.75 19.66 -12.67
CA PHE A 218 22.69 18.57 -13.63
C PHE A 218 21.31 17.92 -13.64
N ALA A 219 20.86 17.46 -14.82
CA ALA A 219 19.64 16.70 -14.98
C ALA A 219 19.81 15.55 -15.97
N SER A 220 19.23 14.39 -15.68
CA SER A 220 19.30 13.20 -16.52
C SER A 220 18.05 12.32 -16.43
N GLU A 221 17.75 11.57 -17.48
CA GLU A 221 16.64 10.60 -17.47
C GLU A 221 16.96 9.36 -16.62
N THR A 222 18.24 8.97 -16.58
CA THR A 222 18.76 7.86 -15.77
C THR A 222 19.43 8.36 -14.49
N GLN A 223 19.57 7.50 -13.50
CA GLN A 223 20.28 7.86 -12.27
C GLN A 223 21.73 8.21 -12.60
N PRO A 224 22.23 9.39 -12.18
CA PRO A 224 23.60 9.79 -12.46
C PRO A 224 24.59 9.01 -11.60
N ASP A 225 25.67 8.55 -12.23
CA ASP A 225 26.76 7.86 -11.55
C ASP A 225 27.56 8.81 -10.64
N GLY A 226 28.17 8.24 -9.60
CA GLY A 226 28.95 9.00 -8.60
C GLY A 226 30.09 9.82 -9.21
N GLU A 227 30.74 9.33 -10.26
CA GLU A 227 31.81 10.04 -10.96
C GLU A 227 31.30 11.27 -11.72
N VAL A 228 30.14 11.14 -12.40
CA VAL A 228 29.48 12.25 -13.12
C VAL A 228 29.06 13.34 -12.14
N LEU A 229 28.49 12.95 -11.01
CA LEU A 229 28.12 13.86 -9.94
C LEU A 229 29.35 14.60 -9.41
N MET A 230 30.41 13.88 -9.03
CA MET A 230 31.61 14.51 -8.48
C MET A 230 32.30 15.46 -9.47
N ALA A 231 32.32 15.12 -10.76
CA ALA A 231 32.82 16.02 -11.80
C ALA A 231 31.97 17.30 -11.88
N THR A 232 30.65 17.18 -11.81
CA THR A 232 29.71 18.32 -11.82
C THR A 232 29.87 19.23 -10.59
N PHE A 233 30.16 18.66 -9.41
CA PHE A 233 30.35 19.45 -8.17
C PHE A 233 31.74 20.05 -8.02
N SER A 234 32.70 19.67 -8.86
CA SER A 234 34.10 20.11 -8.79
C SER A 234 34.43 21.29 -9.73
N SER A 235 33.47 21.69 -10.58
CA SER A 235 33.54 22.88 -11.46
C SER A 235 32.92 24.10 -10.79
#